data_AF-A0A2E3XSL2-F1
#
_entry.id   AF-A0A2E3XSL2-F1
#
_cell.length_a   1.000
_cell.length_b   1.000
_cell.length_c   1.000
_cell.angle_alpha   90.00
_cell.angle_beta   90.00
_cell.angle_gamma   90.00
#
_symmetry.space_group_name_H-M   'P 1'
#
loop_
_entity.id
_entity.type
_entity.pdbx_description
1 polymer ?
#
loop_
_entity_poly.entity_id
_entity_poly.type
_entity_poly.pdbx_seq_one_letter_code
_entity_poly.pdbx_strand_id
1 'polypeptide(L)'
;MSFDIQTKYNETLDLLKAGKRPLIKLEEEELIFLAKEWQELNEQNAAEIKFYPILCIADHLTRSHEELVAPLVYTLEQREEVNLLVYTLSASFKVIIEDCQKKNERIPFSFLNALKKPLQHKDLEVLEWTLRVIDQLGPQGIFLKTETLGRKPGFMQKLNPKAKNIFELIGMLEKRWSPHE
;
A
#
# COMPACT_ATOMS: atom_id res chain seq x y z
N MET A 1 -25.59 10.72 11.88
CA MET A 1 -25.50 9.25 12.09
C MET A 1 -24.07 8.95 12.50
N SER A 2 -23.86 8.08 13.49
CA SER A 2 -22.50 7.63 13.83
C SER A 2 -21.98 6.79 12.67
N PHE A 3 -20.81 7.13 12.14
CA PHE A 3 -20.11 6.28 11.18
C PHE A 3 -19.78 4.95 11.85
N ASP A 4 -20.09 3.84 11.18
CA ASP A 4 -19.78 2.48 11.63
C ASP A 4 -18.93 1.75 10.58
N ILE A 5 -17.67 1.51 10.94
CA ILE A 5 -16.68 0.84 10.09
C ILE A 5 -17.16 -0.55 9.69
N GLN A 6 -17.79 -1.30 10.60
CA GLN A 6 -18.18 -2.68 10.32
C GLN A 6 -19.32 -2.73 9.29
N THR A 7 -20.32 -1.86 9.43
CA THR A 7 -21.38 -1.71 8.43
C THR A 7 -20.80 -1.33 7.07
N LYS A 8 -19.91 -0.33 7.02
CA LYS A 8 -19.29 0.12 5.76
C LYS A 8 -18.46 -0.97 5.10
N TYR A 9 -17.74 -1.75 5.89
CA TYR A 9 -16.97 -2.89 5.42
C TYR A 9 -17.88 -3.96 4.82
N ASN A 10 -18.96 -4.33 5.50
CA ASN A 10 -19.91 -5.33 4.99
C ASN A 10 -20.56 -4.88 3.67
N GLU A 11 -20.99 -3.62 3.56
CA GLU A 11 -21.50 -3.03 2.30
C GLU A 11 -20.48 -3.16 1.16
N THR A 12 -19.20 -2.90 1.47
CA THR A 12 -18.10 -3.00 0.50
C THR A 12 -17.91 -4.44 0.05
N LEU A 13 -17.92 -5.40 0.98
CA LEU A 13 -17.81 -6.83 0.66
C LEU A 13 -18.97 -7.31 -0.21
N ASP A 14 -20.19 -6.85 0.04
CA ASP A 14 -21.36 -7.29 -0.73
C ASP A 14 -21.31 -6.79 -2.18
N LEU A 15 -20.77 -5.58 -2.41
CA LEU A 15 -20.46 -5.09 -3.76
C LEU A 15 -19.40 -5.95 -4.46
N LEU A 16 -18.31 -6.27 -3.76
CA LEU A 16 -17.24 -7.12 -4.31
C LEU A 16 -17.73 -8.52 -4.67
N LYS A 17 -18.52 -9.15 -3.79
CA LYS A 17 -19.14 -10.47 -4.04
C LYS A 17 -20.07 -10.44 -5.25
N ALA A 18 -20.73 -9.31 -5.50
CA ALA A 18 -21.56 -9.09 -6.69
C ALA A 18 -20.73 -8.78 -7.95
N GLY A 19 -19.41 -8.85 -7.90
CA GLY A 19 -18.51 -8.53 -9.03
C GLY A 19 -18.49 -7.05 -9.38
N LYS A 20 -18.98 -6.18 -8.50
CA LYS A 20 -18.99 -4.72 -8.70
C LYS A 20 -17.75 -4.11 -8.07
N ARG A 21 -17.23 -3.05 -8.69
CA ARG A 21 -16.15 -2.23 -8.11
C ARG A 21 -16.76 -1.26 -7.08
N PRO A 22 -16.43 -1.35 -5.78
CA PRO A 22 -16.86 -0.38 -4.79
C PRO A 22 -16.22 0.99 -5.05
N LEU A 23 -17.01 2.05 -4.81
CA LEU A 23 -16.58 3.44 -4.87
C LEU A 23 -17.01 4.12 -3.56
N ILE A 24 -16.20 3.94 -2.53
CA ILE A 24 -16.55 4.39 -1.18
C ILE A 24 -16.33 5.89 -1.07
N LYS A 25 -17.42 6.61 -0.80
CA LYS A 25 -17.41 8.02 -0.43
C LYS A 25 -17.60 8.10 1.08
N LEU A 26 -16.65 8.73 1.75
CA LEU A 26 -16.71 9.08 3.17
C LEU A 26 -16.62 10.59 3.31
N GLU A 27 -17.31 11.15 4.28
CA GLU A 27 -17.14 12.53 4.74
C GLU A 27 -15.83 12.74 5.50
N GLU A 28 -15.43 14.00 5.67
CA GLU A 28 -14.15 14.35 6.29
C GLU A 28 -14.07 13.79 7.72
N GLU A 29 -15.15 13.95 8.51
CA GLU A 29 -15.21 13.42 9.87
C GLU A 29 -15.13 11.89 9.91
N GLU A 30 -15.65 11.20 8.89
CA GLU A 30 -15.58 9.75 8.78
C GLU A 30 -14.17 9.27 8.41
N LEU A 31 -13.45 10.03 7.58
CA LEU A 31 -12.05 9.75 7.24
C LEU A 31 -11.12 9.97 8.44
N ILE A 32 -11.36 11.04 9.21
CA ILE A 32 -10.64 11.31 10.46
C ILE A 32 -10.91 10.20 11.47
N PHE A 33 -12.17 9.76 11.61
CA PHE A 33 -12.52 8.63 12.47
C PHE A 33 -11.82 7.34 12.03
N LEU A 34 -11.84 7.03 10.73
CA LEU A 34 -11.17 5.85 10.18
C LEU A 34 -9.65 5.87 10.47
N ALA A 35 -9.01 7.03 10.33
CA ALA A 35 -7.60 7.22 10.64
C ALA A 35 -7.30 7.01 12.12
N LYS A 36 -8.14 7.55 13.01
CA LYS A 36 -8.00 7.38 14.46
C LYS A 36 -8.11 5.92 14.86
N GLU A 37 -9.11 5.20 14.36
CA GLU A 37 -9.28 3.76 14.64
C GLU A 37 -8.08 2.95 14.12
N TRP A 38 -7.54 3.29 12.94
CA TRP A 38 -6.32 2.66 12.44
C TRP A 38 -5.14 2.91 13.39
N GLN A 39 -4.95 4.16 13.80
CA GLN A 39 -3.87 4.54 14.72
C GLN A 39 -4.01 3.82 16.08
N GLU A 40 -5.21 3.71 16.62
CA GLU A 40 -5.45 2.99 17.88
C GLU A 40 -5.12 1.49 17.76
N LEU A 41 -5.46 0.85 16.64
CA LEU A 41 -5.08 -0.55 16.38
C LEU A 41 -3.55 -0.72 16.28
N ASN A 42 -2.85 0.26 15.69
CA ASN A 42 -1.40 0.28 15.65
C ASN A 42 -0.79 0.39 17.05
N GLU A 43 -1.26 1.35 17.86
CA GLU A 43 -0.77 1.59 19.23
C GLU A 43 -1.01 0.40 20.17
N GLN A 44 -2.13 -0.30 19.98
CA GLN A 44 -2.47 -1.50 20.75
C GLN A 44 -1.73 -2.76 20.25
N ASN A 45 -0.93 -2.65 19.18
CA ASN A 45 -0.36 -3.78 18.45
C ASN A 45 -1.42 -4.88 18.19
N ALA A 46 -2.60 -4.45 17.74
CA ALA A 46 -3.74 -5.32 17.57
C ALA A 46 -3.48 -6.41 16.52
N ALA A 47 -4.16 -7.56 16.62
CA ALA A 47 -4.06 -8.62 15.62
C ALA A 47 -4.46 -8.14 14.21
N GLU A 48 -3.77 -8.63 13.17
CA GLU A 48 -3.95 -8.17 11.79
C GLU A 48 -5.41 -8.21 11.29
N ILE A 49 -6.20 -9.20 11.74
CA ILE A 49 -7.60 -9.35 11.34
C ILE A 49 -8.46 -8.14 11.71
N LYS A 50 -8.09 -7.40 12.76
CA LYS A 50 -8.81 -6.19 13.17
C LYS A 50 -8.62 -5.03 12.21
N PHE A 51 -7.55 -5.04 11.40
CA PHE A 51 -7.28 -4.01 10.40
C PHE A 51 -8.08 -4.21 9.11
N TYR A 52 -8.56 -5.42 8.84
CA TYR A 52 -9.17 -5.76 7.55
C TYR A 52 -10.37 -4.87 7.18
N PRO A 53 -11.27 -4.50 8.11
CA PRO A 53 -12.35 -3.56 7.80
C PRO A 53 -11.83 -2.20 7.32
N ILE A 54 -10.85 -1.64 8.04
CA ILE A 54 -10.25 -0.34 7.74
C ILE A 54 -9.53 -0.38 6.38
N LEU A 55 -8.69 -1.39 6.16
CA LEU A 55 -7.91 -1.52 4.94
C LEU A 55 -8.76 -1.78 3.71
N CYS A 56 -9.83 -2.60 3.84
CA CYS A 56 -10.79 -2.82 2.77
C CYS A 56 -11.48 -1.53 2.35
N ILE A 57 -11.90 -0.72 3.33
CA ILE A 57 -12.51 0.59 3.07
C ILE A 57 -11.48 1.51 2.39
N ALA A 58 -10.27 1.62 2.95
CA ALA A 58 -9.20 2.49 2.45
C ALA A 58 -8.82 2.20 0.99
N ASP A 59 -8.71 0.92 0.62
CA ASP A 59 -8.39 0.45 -0.74
C ASP A 59 -9.48 0.81 -1.78
N HIS A 60 -10.67 1.17 -1.33
CA HIS A 60 -11.83 1.43 -2.18
C HIS A 60 -12.36 2.87 -2.08
N LEU A 61 -11.62 3.76 -1.41
CA LEU A 61 -11.97 5.17 -1.31
C LEU A 61 -11.93 5.87 -2.67
N THR A 62 -12.87 6.78 -2.88
CA THR A 62 -12.85 7.70 -4.04
C THR A 62 -11.99 8.94 -3.81
N ARG A 63 -11.86 9.35 -2.53
CA ARG A 63 -11.02 10.46 -2.05
C ARG A 63 -10.27 10.02 -0.79
N SER A 64 -9.06 10.53 -0.60
CA SER A 64 -8.28 10.29 0.61
C SER A 64 -8.36 11.49 1.57
N HIS A 65 -7.73 11.34 2.73
CA HIS A 65 -7.51 12.38 3.73
C HIS A 65 -6.07 12.28 4.27
N GLU A 66 -5.46 13.41 4.61
CA GLU A 66 -4.07 13.43 5.10
C GLU A 66 -3.87 12.65 6.40
N GLU A 67 -4.88 12.63 7.27
CA GLU A 67 -4.88 11.88 8.54
C GLU A 67 -4.69 10.37 8.35
N LEU A 68 -5.03 9.81 7.18
CA LEU A 68 -4.81 8.39 6.90
C LEU A 68 -3.33 8.06 6.61
N VAL A 69 -2.49 9.05 6.31
CA VAL A 69 -1.11 8.83 5.88
C VAL A 69 -0.24 8.35 7.04
N ALA A 70 -0.34 8.99 8.20
CA ALA A 70 0.47 8.65 9.38
C ALA A 70 0.24 7.21 9.89
N PRO A 71 -1.00 6.74 10.15
CA PRO A 71 -1.22 5.35 10.59
C PRO A 71 -0.82 4.33 9.53
N LEU A 72 -0.99 4.64 8.23
CA LEU A 72 -0.54 3.79 7.13
C LEU A 72 0.99 3.64 7.13
N VAL A 73 1.70 4.77 7.19
CA VAL A 73 3.18 4.80 7.26
C VAL A 73 3.66 4.02 8.48
N TYR A 74 3.05 4.23 9.65
CA TYR A 74 3.37 3.50 10.86
C TYR A 74 3.21 1.98 10.65
N THR A 75 2.11 1.54 10.03
CA THR A 75 1.89 0.11 9.74
C THR A 75 3.02 -0.45 8.88
N LEU A 76 3.45 0.24 7.81
CA LEU A 76 4.54 -0.22 6.95
C LEU A 76 5.90 -0.26 7.67
N GLU A 77 6.15 0.64 8.62
CA GLU A 77 7.42 0.74 9.34
C GLU A 77 7.50 -0.21 10.55
N GLN A 78 6.39 -0.44 11.25
CA GLN A 78 6.42 -1.11 12.55
C GLN A 78 5.89 -2.54 12.50
N ARG A 79 5.08 -2.89 11.50
CA ARG A 79 4.46 -4.21 11.39
C ARG A 79 5.28 -5.16 10.52
N GLU A 80 5.02 -6.45 10.64
CA GLU A 80 5.74 -7.53 9.92
C GLU A 80 4.80 -8.61 9.36
N GLU A 81 3.52 -8.57 9.71
CA GLU A 81 2.55 -9.56 9.29
C GLU A 81 2.28 -9.44 7.79
N VAL A 82 2.44 -10.56 7.06
CA VAL A 82 2.42 -10.58 5.59
C VAL A 82 1.13 -9.99 5.01
N ASN A 83 -0.03 -10.45 5.50
CA ASN A 83 -1.32 -9.99 4.97
C ASN A 83 -1.57 -8.52 5.32
N LEU A 84 -1.25 -8.12 6.56
CA LEU A 84 -1.34 -6.73 6.98
C LEU A 84 -0.51 -5.81 6.07
N LEU A 85 0.74 -6.16 5.81
CA LEU A 85 1.61 -5.38 4.92
C LEU A 85 1.07 -5.34 3.48
N VAL A 86 0.64 -6.48 2.93
CA VAL A 86 0.08 -6.55 1.57
C VAL A 86 -1.16 -5.65 1.42
N TYR A 87 -2.11 -5.74 2.36
CA TYR A 87 -3.31 -4.91 2.30
C TYR A 87 -3.02 -3.43 2.55
N THR A 88 -2.04 -3.11 3.40
CA THR A 88 -1.57 -1.73 3.61
C THR A 88 -0.93 -1.16 2.34
N LEU A 89 -0.11 -1.96 1.65
CA LEU A 89 0.50 -1.59 0.37
C LEU A 89 -0.57 -1.38 -0.71
N SER A 90 -1.61 -2.21 -0.77
CA SER A 90 -2.74 -2.00 -1.68
C SER A 90 -3.46 -0.67 -1.37
N ALA A 91 -3.84 -0.46 -0.11
CA ALA A 91 -4.53 0.76 0.33
C ALA A 91 -3.72 2.03 0.07
N SER A 92 -2.38 1.96 0.12
CA SER A 92 -1.49 3.10 -0.14
C SER A 92 -1.67 3.72 -1.53
N PHE A 93 -2.13 2.93 -2.51
CA PHE A 93 -2.43 3.44 -3.85
C PHE A 93 -3.53 4.50 -3.79
N LYS A 94 -4.65 4.21 -3.12
CA LYS A 94 -5.75 5.17 -2.95
C LYS A 94 -5.41 6.28 -1.98
N VAL A 95 -4.81 5.92 -0.85
CA VAL A 95 -4.62 6.85 0.27
C VAL A 95 -3.57 7.90 -0.05
N ILE A 96 -2.51 7.54 -0.79
CA ILE A 96 -1.37 8.42 -1.02
C ILE A 96 -1.17 8.68 -2.50
N ILE A 97 -0.94 7.62 -3.30
CA ILE A 97 -0.43 7.79 -4.67
C ILE A 97 -1.46 8.50 -5.56
N GLU A 98 -2.67 7.98 -5.63
CA GLU A 98 -3.74 8.54 -6.44
C GLU A 98 -4.17 9.94 -5.94
N ASP A 99 -4.16 10.16 -4.62
CA ASP A 99 -4.51 11.45 -4.04
C ASP A 99 -3.48 12.54 -4.40
N CYS A 100 -2.19 12.26 -4.22
CA CYS A 100 -1.11 13.17 -4.65
C CYS A 100 -1.15 13.42 -6.16
N GLN A 101 -1.40 12.39 -6.97
CA GLN A 101 -1.54 12.55 -8.43
C GLN A 101 -2.71 13.47 -8.80
N LYS A 102 -3.88 13.31 -8.17
CA LYS A 102 -5.04 14.18 -8.38
C LYS A 102 -4.76 15.63 -7.98
N LYS A 103 -3.99 15.84 -6.91
CA LYS A 103 -3.63 17.16 -6.39
C LYS A 103 -2.40 17.78 -7.06
N ASN A 104 -1.72 17.03 -7.93
CA ASN A 104 -0.42 17.41 -8.51
C ASN A 104 0.65 17.71 -7.42
N GLU A 105 0.63 16.91 -6.36
CA GLU A 105 1.54 17.00 -5.21
C GLU A 105 2.63 15.92 -5.27
N ARG A 106 3.72 16.16 -4.56
CA ARG A 106 4.77 15.15 -4.40
C ARG A 106 4.33 14.07 -3.43
N ILE A 107 4.85 12.87 -3.62
CA ILE A 107 4.64 11.77 -2.68
C ILE A 107 5.35 12.12 -1.36
N PRO A 108 4.70 11.98 -0.19
CA PRO A 108 5.32 12.26 1.09
C PRO A 108 6.62 11.48 1.30
N PHE A 109 7.67 12.16 1.74
CA PHE A 109 8.97 11.54 1.96
C PHE A 109 8.94 10.45 3.04
N SER A 110 8.08 10.62 4.06
CA SER A 110 7.82 9.60 5.08
C SER A 110 7.35 8.29 4.46
N PHE A 111 6.41 8.34 3.51
CA PHE A 111 5.95 7.16 2.80
C PHE A 111 7.05 6.50 1.94
N LEU A 112 7.86 7.31 1.23
CA LEU A 112 8.99 6.78 0.47
C LEU A 112 9.98 6.03 1.36
N ASN A 113 10.28 6.55 2.55
CA ASN A 113 11.14 5.87 3.53
C ASN A 113 10.48 4.62 4.11
N ALA A 114 9.18 4.68 4.40
CA ALA A 114 8.42 3.56 4.95
C ALA A 114 8.48 2.32 4.04
N LEU A 115 8.54 2.51 2.72
CA LEU A 115 8.67 1.41 1.75
C LEU A 115 10.00 0.66 1.83
N LYS A 116 11.05 1.21 2.45
CA LYS A 116 12.34 0.52 2.56
C LYS A 116 12.25 -0.77 3.38
N LYS A 117 11.45 -0.79 4.46
CA LYS A 117 11.28 -1.99 5.29
C LYS A 117 10.59 -3.13 4.54
N PRO A 118 9.38 -2.98 3.97
CA PRO A 118 8.72 -4.06 3.24
C PRO A 118 9.48 -4.47 1.97
N LEU A 119 10.30 -3.59 1.38
CA LEU A 119 11.20 -3.95 0.28
C LEU A 119 12.29 -4.95 0.70
N GLN A 120 12.72 -4.92 1.97
CA GLN A 120 13.67 -5.89 2.53
C GLN A 120 13.00 -7.13 3.12
N HIS A 121 11.66 -7.24 3.01
CA HIS A 121 10.92 -8.34 3.58
C HIS A 121 11.33 -9.69 2.97
N LYS A 122 11.31 -10.75 3.81
CA LYS A 122 11.69 -12.11 3.39
C LYS A 122 10.61 -12.78 2.55
N ASP A 123 9.35 -12.48 2.85
CA ASP A 123 8.21 -12.98 2.08
C ASP A 123 8.16 -12.33 0.69
N LEU A 124 8.09 -13.17 -0.35
CA LEU A 124 8.09 -12.72 -1.75
C LEU A 124 6.81 -11.97 -2.11
N GLU A 125 5.70 -12.22 -1.43
CA GLU A 125 4.45 -11.51 -1.67
C GLU A 125 4.54 -10.06 -1.22
N VAL A 126 5.06 -9.82 -0.02
CA VAL A 126 5.31 -8.45 0.47
C VAL A 126 6.27 -7.72 -0.46
N LEU A 127 7.35 -8.39 -0.90
CA LEU A 127 8.29 -7.81 -1.86
C LEU A 127 7.62 -7.47 -3.20
N GLU A 128 6.84 -8.40 -3.77
CA GLU A 128 6.13 -8.16 -5.03
C GLU A 128 5.17 -6.96 -4.91
N TRP A 129 4.36 -6.91 -3.86
CA TRP A 129 3.44 -5.81 -3.62
C TRP A 129 4.17 -4.48 -3.40
N THR A 130 5.31 -4.49 -2.71
CA THR A 130 6.14 -3.29 -2.53
C THR A 130 6.66 -2.79 -3.87
N LEU A 131 7.14 -3.70 -4.74
CA LEU A 131 7.61 -3.33 -6.09
C LEU A 131 6.50 -2.79 -6.98
N ARG A 132 5.28 -3.34 -6.88
CA ARG A 132 4.10 -2.80 -7.57
C ARG A 132 3.79 -1.37 -7.11
N VAL A 133 3.84 -1.10 -5.80
CA VAL A 133 3.69 0.25 -5.27
C VAL A 133 4.79 1.17 -5.80
N ILE A 134 6.06 0.73 -5.82
CA ILE A 134 7.19 1.51 -6.36
C ILE A 134 6.99 1.85 -7.84
N ASP A 135 6.46 0.92 -8.64
CA ASP A 135 6.14 1.16 -10.05
C ASP A 135 5.09 2.28 -10.23
N GLN A 136 4.10 2.33 -9.34
CA GLN A 136 3.05 3.37 -9.34
C GLN A 136 3.56 4.75 -8.92
N LEU A 137 4.72 4.86 -8.25
CA LEU A 137 5.33 6.14 -7.90
C LEU A 137 5.89 6.92 -9.12
N GLY A 138 6.01 6.25 -10.27
CA GLY A 138 6.57 6.85 -11.47
C GLY A 138 8.02 7.31 -11.25
N PRO A 139 8.39 8.55 -11.65
CA PRO A 139 9.76 9.05 -11.49
C PRO A 139 10.24 9.11 -10.04
N GLN A 140 9.35 9.35 -9.08
CA GLN A 140 9.73 9.48 -7.66
C GLN A 140 10.22 8.14 -7.07
N GLY A 141 9.85 7.01 -7.68
CA GLY A 141 10.33 5.68 -7.29
C GLY A 141 11.86 5.51 -7.42
N ILE A 142 12.54 6.37 -8.19
CA ILE A 142 14.02 6.34 -8.31
C ILE A 142 14.73 6.52 -6.97
N PHE A 143 14.07 7.14 -5.99
CA PHE A 143 14.57 7.26 -4.63
C PHE A 143 14.91 5.90 -4.00
N LEU A 144 14.18 4.84 -4.39
CA LEU A 144 14.35 3.47 -3.88
C LEU A 144 15.20 2.60 -4.81
N LYS A 145 15.90 3.19 -5.79
CA LYS A 145 16.64 2.45 -6.83
C LYS A 145 17.65 1.49 -6.23
N THR A 146 18.48 1.95 -5.30
CA THR A 146 19.54 1.13 -4.70
C THR A 146 18.95 -0.07 -3.96
N GLU A 147 17.96 0.16 -3.10
CA GLU A 147 17.29 -0.89 -2.34
C GLU A 147 16.55 -1.87 -3.26
N THR A 148 15.92 -1.37 -4.33
CA THR A 148 15.18 -2.17 -5.31
C THR A 148 16.11 -3.12 -6.07
N LEU A 149 17.19 -2.59 -6.64
CA LEU A 149 18.15 -3.39 -7.41
C LEU A 149 18.87 -4.41 -6.53
N GLY A 150 19.10 -4.08 -5.25
CA GLY A 150 19.68 -5.01 -4.27
C GLY A 150 18.82 -6.24 -3.97
N ARG A 151 17.51 -6.22 -4.30
CA ARG A 151 16.58 -7.33 -4.11
C ARG A 151 16.35 -8.19 -5.35
N LYS A 152 17.06 -7.92 -6.45
CA LYS A 152 16.91 -8.65 -7.71
C LYS A 152 17.24 -10.14 -7.51
N PRO A 153 16.29 -11.07 -7.73
CA PRO A 153 16.55 -12.49 -7.60
C PRO A 153 17.65 -12.95 -8.57
N GLY A 154 18.48 -13.89 -8.12
CA GLY A 154 19.48 -14.52 -8.99
C GLY A 154 18.83 -15.29 -10.14
N PHE A 155 19.54 -15.46 -11.25
CA PHE A 155 19.00 -16.12 -12.45
C PHE A 155 18.46 -17.54 -12.18
N MET A 156 19.12 -18.28 -11.28
CA MET A 156 18.72 -19.65 -10.88
C MET A 156 17.42 -19.70 -10.06
N GLN A 157 16.98 -18.59 -9.46
CA GLN A 157 15.77 -18.53 -8.62
C GLN A 157 14.48 -18.35 -9.45
N LYS A 158 14.60 -18.16 -10.77
CA LYS A 158 13.46 -17.95 -11.70
C LYS A 158 12.57 -19.16 -11.92
N LEU A 159 12.92 -20.32 -11.35
CA LEU A 159 12.05 -21.51 -11.35
C LEU A 159 10.82 -21.31 -10.44
N ASN A 160 10.88 -20.38 -9.47
CA ASN A 160 9.73 -19.96 -8.69
C ASN A 160 8.96 -18.85 -9.43
N PRO A 161 7.64 -19.03 -9.71
CA PRO A 161 6.83 -18.03 -10.40
C PRO A 161 6.84 -16.64 -9.75
N LYS A 162 6.78 -16.55 -8.41
CA LYS A 162 6.83 -15.27 -7.70
C LYS A 162 8.20 -14.59 -7.86
N ALA A 163 9.29 -15.37 -7.76
CA ALA A 163 10.64 -14.84 -7.98
C ALA A 163 10.86 -14.37 -9.43
N LYS A 164 10.22 -15.04 -10.40
CA LYS A 164 10.20 -14.59 -11.79
C LYS A 164 9.47 -13.25 -11.94
N ASN A 165 8.29 -13.09 -11.36
CA ASN A 165 7.54 -11.81 -11.38
C ASN A 165 8.37 -10.67 -10.77
N ILE A 166 9.00 -10.91 -9.63
CA ILE A 166 9.88 -9.93 -8.97
C ILE A 166 11.05 -9.56 -9.89
N PHE A 167 11.68 -10.53 -10.54
CA PHE A 167 12.77 -10.27 -11.48
C PHE A 167 12.32 -9.38 -12.65
N GLU A 168 11.13 -9.65 -13.20
CA GLU A 168 10.55 -8.87 -14.29
C GLU A 168 10.20 -7.43 -13.84
N LEU A 169 9.57 -7.26 -12.67
CA LEU A 169 9.27 -5.96 -12.09
C LEU A 169 10.53 -5.12 -11.87
N ILE A 170 11.56 -5.69 -11.23
CA ILE A 170 12.83 -4.99 -11.01
C ILE A 170 13.49 -4.65 -12.34
N GLY A 171 13.47 -5.55 -13.32
CA GLY A 171 14.02 -5.28 -14.66
C GLY A 171 13.30 -4.16 -15.40
N MET A 172 11.97 -4.04 -15.24
CA MET A 172 11.20 -2.92 -15.79
C MET A 172 11.56 -1.60 -15.12
N LEU A 173 11.63 -1.58 -13.79
CA LEU A 173 12.02 -0.39 -13.01
C LEU A 173 13.45 0.07 -13.35
N GLU A 174 14.39 -0.87 -13.45
CA GLU A 174 15.78 -0.61 -13.84
C GLU A 174 15.89 0.09 -15.20
N LYS A 175 15.14 -0.40 -16.20
CA LYS A 175 15.07 0.24 -17.53
C LYS A 175 14.48 1.64 -17.45
N ARG A 176 13.41 1.84 -16.68
CA ARG A 176 12.77 3.16 -16.52
C ARG A 176 13.71 4.19 -15.90
N TRP A 177 14.58 3.78 -14.98
CA TRP A 177 15.54 4.66 -14.30
C TRP A 177 16.90 4.75 -14.99
N SER A 178 17.06 4.12 -16.16
CA SER A 178 18.27 4.24 -16.96
C SER A 178 18.18 5.51 -17.83
N PRO A 179 19.28 6.27 -17.99
CA PRO A 179 19.32 7.38 -18.94
C PRO A 179 18.87 6.87 -20.31
N HIS A 180 17.93 7.58 -20.94
CA HIS A 180 17.61 7.28 -22.33
C HIS A 180 18.74 7.87 -23.18
N GLU A 181 19.50 6.99 -23.85
CA GLU A 181 20.43 7.39 -24.92
C GLU A 181 19.67 7.83 -26.17
#